data_AF-A0A3D2J8W5-F1
#
_entry.id   AF-A0A3D2J8W5-F1
#
_cell.length_a   1.000
_cell.length_b   1.000
_cell.length_c   1.000
_cell.angle_alpha   90.00
_cell.angle_beta   90.00
_cell.angle_gamma   90.00
#
_symmetry.space_group_name_H-M   'P 1'
#
loop_
_entity.id
_entity.type
_entity.pdbx_description
1 polymer ?
#
loop_
_entity_poly.entity_id
_entity_poly.type
_entity_poly.pdbx_seq_one_letter_code
_entity_poly.pdbx_strand_id
1 'polypeptide(L)'
;MWDQPTFDLYRQVHCPILIIVAEQEATNEQMRSMQQARNEGLARIQSLNSNATIIRMPNTIHDIPLQRPQELFETITQTSPVKEALGL
;
A
#
# COMPACT_ATOMS: atom_id res chain seq x y z
N MET A 1 17.81 -4.39 8.95
CA MET A 1 16.35 -4.43 8.74
C MET A 1 15.76 -4.80 10.09
N TRP A 2 14.95 -3.92 10.68
CA TRP A 2 14.46 -4.13 12.05
C TRP A 2 13.52 -5.33 12.08
N ASP A 3 13.65 -6.22 13.08
CA ASP A 3 12.77 -7.37 13.31
C ASP A 3 11.39 -6.90 13.81
N GLN A 4 10.72 -6.09 12.98
CA GLN A 4 9.40 -5.58 13.29
C GLN A 4 8.38 -6.69 13.12
N PRO A 5 7.50 -6.95 14.10
CA PRO A 5 6.47 -7.97 14.01
C PRO A 5 5.29 -7.48 13.16
N THR A 6 5.57 -7.11 11.91
CA THR A 6 4.66 -6.41 10.98
C THR A 6 3.27 -7.02 10.94
N PHE A 7 3.18 -8.35 10.78
CA PHE A 7 1.90 -9.03 10.68
C PHE A 7 1.11 -9.07 11.99
N ASP A 8 1.78 -9.13 13.14
CA ASP A 8 1.11 -9.06 14.44
C ASP A 8 0.56 -7.65 14.69
N LEU A 9 1.27 -6.63 14.22
CA LEU A 9 0.81 -5.24 14.28
C LEU A 9 -0.41 -5.01 13.38
N TYR A 10 -0.40 -5.50 12.13
CA TYR A 10 -1.54 -5.35 11.22
C TYR A 10 -2.81 -6.04 11.73
N ARG A 11 -2.71 -7.13 12.51
CA ARG A 11 -3.88 -7.76 13.17
C ARG A 11 -4.53 -6.89 14.24
N GLN A 12 -3.79 -5.96 14.84
CA GLN A 12 -4.25 -5.14 15.96
C GLN A 12 -4.86 -3.80 15.52
N VAL A 13 -4.77 -3.46 14.23
CA VAL A 13 -5.32 -2.19 13.70
C VAL A 13 -6.82 -2.35 13.46
N HIS A 14 -7.64 -1.55 14.15
CA HIS A 14 -9.10 -1.61 14.06
C HIS A 14 -9.72 -0.59 13.11
N CYS A 15 -8.95 0.42 12.67
CA CYS A 15 -9.42 1.42 11.71
C CYS A 15 -9.18 1.00 10.26
N PRO A 16 -9.83 1.65 9.28
CA PRO A 16 -9.53 1.47 7.86
C PRO A 16 -8.05 1.72 7.56
N ILE A 17 -7.47 0.85 6.75
CA ILE A 17 -6.06 0.92 6.33
C ILE A 17 -6.02 1.07 4.83
N LEU A 18 -5.37 2.12 4.35
CA LEU A 18 -5.04 2.28 2.94
C LEU A 18 -3.53 2.09 2.75
N ILE A 19 -3.14 1.08 1.98
CA ILE A 19 -1.75 0.81 1.62
C ILE A 19 -1.58 1.15 0.14
N ILE A 20 -0.75 2.14 -0.15
CA ILE A 20 -0.44 2.56 -1.52
C ILE A 20 0.98 2.13 -1.83
N VAL A 21 1.14 1.38 -2.92
CA VAL A 21 2.40 0.72 -3.28
C VAL A 21 2.90 1.20 -4.62
N ALA A 22 4.14 1.67 -4.63
CA ALA A 22 4.84 2.00 -5.87
C ALA A 22 5.19 0.71 -6.63
N GLU A 23 4.92 0.71 -7.93
CA GLU A 23 5.19 -0.43 -8.78
C GLU A 23 5.93 -0.02 -10.05
N GLN A 24 7.03 -0.71 -10.33
CA GLN A 24 7.78 -0.61 -11.58
C GLN A 24 7.90 -2.01 -12.18
N GLU A 25 8.14 -2.08 -13.48
CA GLU A 25 8.52 -3.34 -14.09
C GLU A 25 9.88 -3.81 -13.55
N ALA A 26 9.96 -5.08 -13.18
CA ALA A 26 11.22 -5.67 -12.73
C ALA A 26 12.15 -5.94 -13.92
N THR A 27 13.28 -5.24 -13.95
CA THR A 27 14.28 -5.37 -15.04
C THR A 27 15.29 -6.50 -14.80
N ASN A 28 15.35 -7.05 -13.58
CA ASN A 28 16.26 -8.15 -13.23
C ASN A 28 15.61 -9.11 -12.21
N GLU A 29 16.25 -10.26 -11.99
CA GLU A 29 15.74 -11.31 -11.09
C GLU A 29 15.63 -10.86 -9.63
N GLN A 30 16.60 -10.07 -9.14
CA GLN A 30 16.58 -9.53 -7.79
C GLN A 30 15.34 -8.67 -7.56
N MET A 31 15.01 -7.79 -8.51
CA MET A 31 13.79 -6.98 -8.46
C MET A 31 12.53 -7.84 -8.49
N ARG A 32 12.49 -8.90 -9.30
CA ARG A 32 11.34 -9.82 -9.34
C ARG A 32 11.14 -10.52 -8.00
N SER A 33 12.22 -11.02 -7.39
CA SER A 33 12.17 -11.66 -6.08
C SER A 33 11.67 -10.70 -4.99
N MET A 34 12.17 -9.46 -4.99
CA MET A 34 11.69 -8.42 -4.05
C MET A 34 10.21 -8.08 -4.28
N GLN A 35 9.77 -7.96 -5.54
CA GLN A 35 8.36 -7.71 -5.86
C GLN A 35 7.47 -8.88 -5.44
N GLN A 36 7.91 -10.12 -5.62
CA GLN A 36 7.19 -11.30 -5.18
C GLN A 36 7.04 -11.31 -3.65
N ALA A 37 8.14 -11.12 -2.91
CA ALA A 37 8.09 -11.07 -1.44
C ALA A 37 7.17 -9.96 -0.92
N ARG A 38 7.20 -8.79 -1.56
CA ARG A 38 6.26 -7.69 -1.27
C ARG A 38 4.82 -8.10 -1.54
N ASN A 39 4.53 -8.72 -2.69
CA ASN A 39 3.19 -9.16 -3.06
C ASN A 39 2.63 -10.21 -2.08
N GLU A 40 3.47 -11.16 -1.65
CA GLU A 40 3.12 -12.14 -0.63
C GLU A 40 2.83 -11.47 0.72
N GLY A 41 3.63 -10.48 1.12
CA GLY A 41 3.40 -9.69 2.33
C GLY A 41 2.09 -8.91 2.29
N LEU A 42 1.79 -8.25 1.16
CA LEU A 42 0.54 -7.52 0.93
C LEU A 42 -0.68 -8.45 0.98
N ALA A 43 -0.62 -9.60 0.32
CA ALA A 43 -1.67 -10.61 0.37
C ALA A 43 -1.89 -11.13 1.79
N ARG A 44 -0.81 -11.37 2.54
CA ARG A 44 -0.88 -11.77 3.95
C ARG A 44 -1.54 -10.69 4.80
N ILE A 45 -1.22 -9.40 4.62
CA ILE A 45 -1.88 -8.31 5.34
C ILE A 45 -3.39 -8.30 5.07
N GLN A 46 -3.82 -8.40 3.81
CA GLN A 46 -5.24 -8.46 3.46
C GLN A 46 -5.96 -9.67 4.08
N SER A 47 -5.29 -10.83 4.15
CA SER A 47 -5.86 -12.02 4.80
C SER A 47 -6.01 -11.87 6.32
N LEU A 48 -5.17 -11.05 6.95
CA LEU A 48 -5.14 -10.84 8.39
C LEU A 48 -6.06 -9.71 8.86
N ASN A 49 -6.36 -8.74 7.99
CA ASN A 49 -7.17 -7.59 8.33
C ASN A 49 -8.05 -7.19 7.13
N SER A 50 -9.35 -7.43 7.24
CA SER A 50 -10.33 -7.09 6.21
C SER A 50 -10.52 -5.59 5.99
N ASN A 51 -10.01 -4.74 6.89
CA ASN A 51 -10.04 -3.29 6.74
C ASN A 51 -8.89 -2.75 5.87
N ALA A 52 -8.01 -3.63 5.37
CA ALA A 52 -6.88 -3.26 4.53
C ALA A 52 -7.23 -3.22 3.04
N THR A 53 -7.20 -2.02 2.47
CA THR A 53 -7.29 -1.78 1.03
C THR A 53 -5.90 -1.53 0.48
N ILE A 54 -5.58 -2.20 -0.63
CA ILE A 54 -4.29 -2.09 -1.31
C ILE A 54 -4.49 -1.48 -2.69
N ILE A 55 -3.80 -0.36 -2.94
CA ILE A 55 -3.77 0.30 -4.24
C ILE A 55 -2.33 0.27 -4.77
N ARG A 56 -2.19 -0.09 -6.05
CA ARG A 56 -0.91 -0.11 -6.76
C ARG A 56 -0.84 1.09 -7.69
N MET A 57 0.28 1.79 -7.68
CA MET A 57 0.54 2.91 -8.60
C MET A 57 1.62 2.48 -9.59
N PRO A 58 1.25 1.94 -10.77
CA PRO A 58 2.20 1.44 -11.75
C PRO A 58 3.03 2.58 -12.32
N ASN A 59 4.26 2.30 -12.74
CA ASN A 59 5.23 3.27 -13.25
C ASN A 59 5.55 4.39 -12.24
N THR A 60 5.69 4.03 -10.96
CA THR A 60 6.16 4.93 -9.89
C THR A 60 7.26 4.28 -9.05
N ILE A 61 8.11 5.09 -8.43
CA ILE A 61 9.08 4.71 -7.39
C ILE A 61 8.54 5.11 -6.03
N HIS A 62 9.33 4.88 -4.97
CA HIS A 62 8.94 5.19 -3.59
C HIS A 62 8.44 6.63 -3.37
N ASP A 63 8.99 7.59 -4.11
CA ASP A 63 8.60 9.01 -4.09
C ASP A 63 7.30 9.30 -4.87
N ILE A 64 6.28 8.45 -4.72
CA ILE A 64 4.94 8.67 -5.29
C ILE A 64 4.44 10.11 -5.05
N PRO A 65 4.57 10.71 -3.85
CA PRO A 65 4.08 12.07 -3.62
C PRO A 65 4.73 13.12 -4.51
N LEU A 66 5.99 12.91 -4.92
CA LEU A 66 6.69 13.82 -5.83
C LEU A 66 6.35 13.52 -7.30
N GLN A 67 6.20 12.25 -7.65
CA GLN A 67 5.94 11.85 -9.04
C GLN A 67 4.50 12.11 -9.48
N ARG A 68 3.52 11.84 -8.60
CA ARG A 68 2.09 11.87 -8.91
C ARG A 68 1.25 12.44 -7.77
N PRO A 69 1.50 13.69 -7.35
CA PRO A 69 0.81 14.29 -6.21
C PRO A 69 -0.72 14.29 -6.38
N GLN A 70 -1.23 14.61 -7.57
CA GLN A 70 -2.66 14.70 -7.83
C GLN A 70 -3.34 13.33 -7.80
N GLU A 71 -2.80 12.33 -8.51
CA GLU A 71 -3.36 10.96 -8.53
C GLU A 71 -3.34 10.34 -7.12
N LEU A 72 -2.27 10.59 -6.35
CA LEU A 72 -2.16 10.14 -4.97
C LEU A 72 -3.23 10.78 -4.08
N PHE A 73 -3.44 12.10 -4.21
CA PHE A 73 -4.48 12.83 -3.48
C PHE A 73 -5.88 12.27 -3.78
N GLU A 74 -6.20 12.09 -5.06
CA GLU A 74 -7.48 11.52 -5.50
C GLU A 74 -7.67 10.10 -4.96
N THR A 75 -6.64 9.27 -5.03
CA THR A 75 -6.66 7.90 -4.47
C THR A 75 -6.99 7.90 -2.98
N ILE A 76 -6.30 8.74 -2.19
CA ILE A 76 -6.50 8.81 -0.75
C ILE A 76 -7.93 9.28 -0.42
N THR A 77 -8.39 10.33 -1.09
CA THR A 77 -9.70 10.95 -0.82
C THR A 77 -10.88 10.08 -1.28
N GLN A 78 -10.72 9.31 -2.36
CA GLN A 78 -11.79 8.44 -2.88
C GLN A 78 -11.88 7.08 -2.17
N THR A 79 -10.75 6.57 -1.65
CA THR A 79 -10.70 5.21 -1.07
C THR A 79 -10.99 5.20 0.43
N SER A 80 -10.80 6.33 1.11
CA SER A 80 -10.96 6.41 2.56
C SER A 80 -12.36 6.90 2.94
N PRO A 81 -12.94 6.45 4.08
CA PRO A 81 -14.12 7.11 4.67
C PRO A 81 -13.84 8.58 5.06
N VAL A 82 -12.59 9.03 4.90
CA VAL A 82 -12.22 10.45 4.86
C VAL A 82 -13.07 11.24 3.87
N LYS A 83 -13.67 10.65 2.82
CA LYS A 83 -14.69 11.33 2.02
C LYS A 83 -15.84 11.88 2.89
N GLU A 84 -16.38 11.06 3.77
CA GLU A 84 -17.42 11.46 4.75
C GLU A 84 -16.86 12.44 5.79
N ALA A 85 -15.59 12.30 6.20
CA ALA A 85 -14.96 13.20 7.18
C ALA A 85 -14.52 14.56 6.61
N LEU A 86 -14.24 14.66 5.31
CA LEU A 86 -13.84 15.90 4.62
C LEU A 86 -15.03 16.61 3.95
N GLY A 87 -16.23 16.02 3.96
CA GLY A 87 -17.41 16.60 3.31
C GLY A 87 -17.28 16.73 1.79
N LEU A 88 -16.53 15.81 1.16
CA LEU A 88 -16.37 15.68 -0.30
C LEU A 88 -17.28 14.57 -0.85
#